data_AF-A0A150L0T2-F1
#
_entry.id   AF-A0A150L0T2-F1
#
_cell.length_a   1.000
_cell.length_b   1.000
_cell.length_c   1.000
_cell.angle_alpha   90.00
_cell.angle_beta   90.00
_cell.angle_gamma   90.00
#
_symmetry.space_group_name_H-M   'P 1'
#
loop_
_entity.id
_entity.type
_entity.pdbx_description
1 polymer ?
#
loop_
_entity_poly.entity_id
_entity_poly.type
_entity_poly.pdbx_seq_one_letter_code
_entity_poly.pdbx_strand_id
1 'polypeptide(L)' 'MKNRDKRRKRKRDFLKNYLKDRFKNWKPNTDKSPVSNSERQVEK' A
#
# COMPACT_ATOMS: atom_id res chain seq x y z
N MET A 1 -8.88 9.76 29.90
CA MET A 1 -10.28 9.83 29.38
C MET A 1 -10.64 8.50 28.71
N LYS A 2 -11.14 7.53 29.49
CA LYS A 2 -11.27 6.11 29.09
C LYS A 2 -12.09 5.87 27.81
N ASN A 3 -13.02 6.77 27.46
CA ASN A 3 -13.86 6.63 26.26
C ASN A 3 -13.16 7.06 24.96
N ARG A 4 -12.17 7.97 25.04
CA ARG A 4 -11.41 8.44 23.86
C ARG A 4 -10.52 7.32 23.31
N ASP A 5 -9.89 6.57 24.21
CA ASP A 5 -9.00 5.46 23.85
C ASP A 5 -9.78 4.27 23.28
N LYS A 6 -10.98 3.99 23.82
CA LYS A 6 -11.90 3.01 23.22
C LYS A 6 -12.30 3.39 21.80
N ARG A 7 -12.61 4.68 21.55
CA ARG A 7 -12.96 5.18 20.20
C ARG A 7 -11.77 5.10 19.23
N ARG A 8 -10.56 5.43 19.70
CA ARG A 8 -9.32 5.29 18.91
C ARG A 8 -9.03 3.83 18.55
N LYS A 9 -9.18 2.91 19.52
CA LYS A 9 -8.97 1.47 19.31
C LYS A 9 -9.91 0.91 18.24
N ARG A 10 -11.22 1.21 18.32
CA ARG A 10 -12.20 0.79 17.30
C ARG A 10 -11.88 1.31 15.91
N LYS A 11 -11.52 2.60 15.78
CA LYS A 11 -11.13 3.18 14.49
C LYS A 11 -9.89 2.51 13.90
N ARG A 12 -8.88 2.22 14.74
CA ARG A 12 -7.66 1.54 14.32
C ARG A 12 -7.95 0.12 13.85
N ASP A 13 -8.75 -0.63 14.60
CA ASP A 13 -9.09 -2.02 14.29
C ASP A 13 -9.92 -2.09 13.00
N PHE A 14 -10.87 -1.17 12.80
CA PHE A 14 -11.61 -1.02 11.54
C PHE A 14 -10.68 -0.76 10.36
N LEU A 15 -9.80 0.24 10.47
CA LEU A 15 -8.89 0.61 9.38
C LEU A 15 -7.93 -0.55 9.03
N LYS A 16 -7.44 -1.27 10.05
CA LYS A 16 -6.56 -2.42 9.87
C LYS A 16 -7.26 -3.53 9.07
N ASN A 17 -8.51 -3.84 9.40
CA ASN A 17 -9.27 -4.86 8.68
C ASN A 17 -9.60 -4.41 7.25
N TYR A 18 -10.04 -3.17 7.07
CA TYR A 18 -10.32 -2.60 5.75
C TYR A 18 -9.11 -2.64 4.81
N LEU A 19 -7.93 -2.24 5.30
CA LEU A 19 -6.69 -2.30 4.51
C LEU A 19 -6.28 -3.74 4.23
N LYS A 20 -6.40 -4.64 5.22
CA LYS A 20 -6.09 -6.06 5.03
C LYS A 20 -6.93 -6.69 3.92
N ASP A 21 -8.23 -6.41 3.89
CA ASP A 21 -9.13 -6.95 2.87
C ASP A 21 -8.88 -6.34 1.48
N ARG A 22 -8.63 -5.03 1.41
CA ARG A 22 -8.24 -4.36 0.15
C ARG A 22 -6.93 -4.89 -0.42
N PHE A 23 -5.95 -5.14 0.43
CA PHE A 23 -4.64 -5.60 0.00
C PHE A 23 -4.54 -7.12 -0.14
N LYS A 24 -5.49 -7.89 0.38
CA LYS A 24 -5.55 -9.35 0.18
C LYS A 24 -5.59 -9.73 -1.29
N ASN A 25 -6.25 -8.91 -2.11
CA ASN A 25 -6.37 -9.10 -3.56
C ASN A 25 -5.41 -8.19 -4.35
N TRP A 26 -4.67 -7.31 -3.69
CA TRP A 26 -3.66 -6.48 -4.33
C TRP A 26 -2.35 -7.26 -4.42
N LYS A 27 -2.23 -8.09 -5.46
CA LYS A 27 -0.92 -8.56 -5.90
C LYS A 27 -0.34 -7.49 -6.81
N PRO A 28 0.82 -6.88 -6.48
CA PRO A 28 1.54 -6.11 -7.48
C PRO A 28 1.90 -7.08 -8.61
N ASN A 29 1.54 -6.73 -9.85
CA ASN A 29 2.01 -7.47 -11.02
C ASN A 29 3.53 -7.41 -11.01
N THR A 30 4.17 -8.56 -10.78
CA THR A 30 5.63 -8.73 -10.78
C THR A 30 6.24 -8.57 -12.18
N ASP A 31 5.40 -8.45 -13.21
CA ASP A 31 5.80 -8.30 -14.62
C ASP A 31 6.27 -6.89 -14.98
N LYS A 32 6.41 -6.00 -14.01
CA LYS A 32 7.17 -4.77 -14.21
C LYS A 32 8.63 -5.13 -13.96
N SER A 33 9.32 -5.57 -15.02
CA SER A 33 10.75 -5.37 -15.09
C SER A 33 11.05 -3.93 -14.64
N PRO A 34 12.13 -3.68 -13.87
CA PRO A 34 12.51 -2.31 -13.61
C PRO A 34 12.73 -1.65 -14.96
N VAL A 35 11.82 -0.75 -15.37
CA VAL A 35 12.06 0.13 -16.50
C VAL A 35 13.15 1.06 -16.00
N SER A 36 14.38 0.62 -16.20
CA SER A 36 15.56 1.40 -15.88
C SER A 36 15.53 2.62 -16.78
N ASN A 37 15.37 3.81 -16.22
CA ASN A 37 15.45 5.08 -16.97
C ASN A 37 16.87 5.37 -17.51
N SER A 38 17.72 4.35 -17.67
CA SER A 38 19.15 4.47 -18.00
C SER A 38 19.46 4.44 -19.48
N GLU A 39 18.51 4.13 -20.38
CA GLU A 39 18.78 4.16 -21.82
C GLU A 39 18.62 5.58 -22.37
N ARG A 40 19.59 6.45 -22.06
CA ARG A 40 19.97 7.53 -22.98
C ARG A 40 20.73 6.90 -24.15
N GLN A 41 20.02 6.44 -25.17
CA GLN A 41 20.63 6.25 -26.48
C GLN A 41 20.87 7.65 -27.07
N VAL A 42 22.12 8.11 -26.96
CA VAL A 42 22.66 9.16 -27.82
C VAL A 42 23.05 8.47 -29.11
N GLU A 43 22.27 8.65 -30.18
CA GLU A 43 22.72 8.32 -31.53
C GLU A 43 22.89 9.60 -32.36
N LYS A 44 24.00 9.61 -33.10
CA LYS A 44 24.58 10.69 -33.89
C LYS A 44 23.98 10.74 -35.29
#